data_AF-A0A9Q0XPD8-F1
#
_entry.id   AF-A0A9Q0XPD8-F1
#
_cell.length_a   1.000
_cell.length_b   1.000
_cell.length_c   1.000
_cell.angle_alpha   90.00
_cell.angle_beta   90.00
_cell.angle_gamma   90.00
#
_symmetry.space_group_name_H-M   'P 1'
#
loop_
_entity.id
_entity.type
_entity.pdbx_description
1 polymer ?
#
loop_
_entity_poly.entity_id
_entity_poly.type
_entity_poly.pdbx_seq_one_letter_code
_entity_poly.pdbx_strand_id
1 'polypeptide(L)'
;MISRLHTCRRIGMQQQYELGQYIKKRYSNFLSHAYKREEILVLSSETDRTIMSAQANLAGMFPPTGEQIWNPDLLWQPIPVYVVPKANNPKLRFPIFDCPRYKNF
;
A
#
# COMPACT_ATOMS: atom_id res chain seq x y z
N MET A 1 -1.29 -2.15 28.04
CA MET A 1 -0.39 -3.05 27.30
C MET A 1 -0.94 -3.20 25.89
N ILE A 2 -0.46 -2.40 24.92
CA ILE A 2 -1.03 -2.38 23.56
C ILE A 2 -0.65 -3.70 22.88
N SER A 3 -1.65 -4.45 22.42
CA SER A 3 -1.44 -5.81 21.91
C SER A 3 -0.64 -5.78 20.60
N ARG A 4 0.39 -6.65 20.51
CA ARG A 4 1.26 -6.87 19.34
C ARG A 4 0.55 -7.54 18.15
N LEU A 5 -0.78 -7.60 18.11
CA LEU A 5 -1.49 -8.53 17.25
C LEU A 5 -1.71 -8.05 15.80
N HIS A 6 -1.51 -6.77 15.48
CA HIS A 6 -1.92 -6.22 14.18
C HIS A 6 -0.86 -5.42 13.40
N THR A 7 0.40 -5.47 13.81
CA THR A 7 1.48 -4.68 13.19
C THR A 7 2.15 -5.44 12.04
N CYS A 8 2.46 -4.73 10.93
CA CYS A 8 3.29 -5.30 9.86
C CYS A 8 4.72 -5.52 10.39
N ARG A 9 5.19 -6.77 10.37
CA ARG A 9 6.55 -7.12 10.83
C ARG A 9 7.60 -6.69 9.81
N ARG A 10 8.86 -6.54 10.24
CA ARG A 10 10.00 -6.19 9.34
C ARG A 10 10.07 -7.05 8.07
N ILE A 11 9.84 -8.36 8.20
CA ILE A 11 9.79 -9.29 7.07
C ILE A 11 8.66 -8.91 6.09
N GLY A 12 7.48 -8.56 6.61
CA GLY A 12 6.34 -8.13 5.78
C GLY A 12 6.61 -6.82 5.04
N MET A 13 7.30 -5.87 5.69
CA MET A 13 7.73 -4.63 5.03
C MET A 13 8.72 -4.91 3.90
N GLN A 14 9.72 -5.77 4.14
CA GLN A 14 10.69 -6.18 3.12
C GLN A 14 10.00 -6.87 1.93
N GLN A 15 9.10 -7.82 2.20
CA GLN A 15 8.32 -8.52 1.17
C GLN A 15 7.52 -7.55 0.31
N GLN A 16 6.89 -6.55 0.92
CA GLN A 16 6.11 -5.55 0.18
C GLN A 16 7.01 -4.61 -0.62
N TYR A 17 8.15 -4.21 -0.07
CA TYR A 17 9.14 -3.42 -0.79
C TYR A 17 9.65 -4.14 -2.05
N GLU A 18 10.03 -5.42 -1.92
CA GLU A 18 10.45 -6.27 -3.05
C GLU A 18 9.32 -6.46 -4.08
N LEU A 19 8.09 -6.66 -3.62
CA LEU A 19 6.92 -6.72 -4.49
C LEU A 19 6.73 -5.40 -5.25
N GLY A 20 6.94 -4.26 -4.60
CA GLY A 20 6.90 -2.95 -5.24
C GLY A 20 7.93 -2.81 -6.36
N GLN A 21 9.19 -3.21 -6.10
CA GLN A 21 10.23 -3.22 -7.12
C GLN A 21 9.85 -4.12 -8.31
N TYR A 22 9.29 -5.31 -8.03
CA TYR A 22 8.81 -6.22 -9.07
C TYR A 22 7.70 -5.59 -9.92
N ILE A 23 6.68 -4.98 -9.29
CA ILE A 23 5.57 -4.33 -9.99
C ILE A 23 6.10 -3.18 -10.86
N LYS A 24 7.00 -2.35 -10.33
CA LYS A 24 7.63 -1.26 -11.09
C LYS A 24 8.38 -1.75 -12.30
N LYS A 25 9.18 -2.82 -12.15
CA LYS A 25 9.89 -3.44 -13.28
C LYS A 25 8.91 -3.97 -14.33
N ARG A 26 7.86 -4.68 -13.89
CA ARG A 26 6.84 -5.27 -14.76
C ARG A 26 6.09 -4.22 -15.58
N TYR A 27 5.78 -3.07 -14.98
CA TYR A 27 5.01 -2.00 -15.62
C TYR A 27 5.87 -0.80 -16.04
N SER A 28 7.17 -0.99 -16.25
CA SER A 28 8.12 0.08 -16.64
C SER A 28 7.78 0.76 -17.97
N ASN A 29 7.13 0.05 -18.90
CA ASN A 29 6.67 0.61 -20.18
C ASN A 29 5.26 1.23 -20.11
N PHE A 30 4.56 1.09 -18.97
CA PHE A 30 3.20 1.58 -18.78
C PHE A 30 3.13 2.76 -17.81
N LEU A 31 3.91 2.70 -16.72
CA LEU A 31 4.00 3.75 -15.70
C LEU A 31 5.22 4.63 -15.97
N SER A 32 5.09 5.94 -15.72
CA SER A 32 6.22 6.86 -15.77
C SER A 32 7.32 6.42 -14.81
N HIS A 33 8.58 6.75 -15.13
CA HIS A 33 9.72 6.43 -14.26
C HIS A 33 9.56 7.06 -12.87
N ALA A 34 9.32 8.37 -12.82
CA ALA A 34 8.98 9.12 -11.61
C ALA A 34 7.50 8.96 -11.23
N TYR A 35 7.18 9.18 -9.96
CA TYR A 35 5.79 9.16 -9.49
C TYR A 35 4.99 10.31 -10.13
N LYS A 36 3.79 10.01 -10.61
CA LYS A 36 2.80 11.00 -11.04
C LYS A 36 1.46 10.70 -10.38
N ARG A 37 0.83 11.73 -9.82
CA ARG A 37 -0.42 11.59 -9.04
C ARG A 37 -1.59 11.13 -9.91
N GLU A 38 -1.54 11.43 -11.20
CA GLU A 38 -2.58 11.15 -12.19
C GLU A 38 -2.53 9.71 -12.70
N GLU A 39 -1.40 9.01 -12.53
CA GLU A 39 -1.20 7.65 -13.08
C GLU A 39 -1.66 6.55 -12.12
N ILE A 40 -1.66 6.81 -10.81
CA ILE A 40 -1.95 5.77 -9.81
C ILE A 40 -2.91 6.25 -8.72
N LEU A 41 -3.81 5.36 -8.32
CA LEU A 41 -4.65 5.48 -7.13
C LEU A 41 -4.38 4.29 -6.22
N VAL A 42 -3.99 4.56 -4.98
CA VAL A 42 -3.70 3.51 -3.99
C VAL A 42 -4.77 3.51 -2.93
N LEU A 43 -5.48 2.39 -2.80
CA LEU A 43 -6.54 2.19 -1.81
C LEU A 43 -6.14 1.08 -0.85
N SER A 44 -6.35 1.30 0.44
CA SER A 44 -6.10 0.30 1.49
C SER A 44 -7.30 0.16 2.42
N SER A 45 -7.45 -1.01 3.02
CA SER A 45 -8.39 -1.16 4.14
C SER A 45 -7.84 -0.50 5.39
N GLU A 46 -8.74 -0.10 6.29
CA GLU A 46 -8.42 0.57 7.55
C GLU A 46 -7.81 -0.40 8.60
N THR A 47 -6.67 -1.02 8.28
CA THR A 47 -5.88 -1.79 9.24
C THR A 47 -4.41 -1.45 9.11
N ASP A 48 -3.70 -1.30 10.23
CA ASP A 48 -2.31 -0.85 10.24
C ASP A 48 -1.43 -1.69 9.31
N ARG A 49 -1.58 -3.02 9.36
CA ARG A 49 -0.82 -3.92 8.49
C ARG A 49 -1.01 -3.65 7.00
N THR A 50 -2.20 -3.27 6.54
CA THR A 50 -2.47 -3.03 5.11
C THR A 50 -2.00 -1.65 4.68
N ILE A 51 -2.07 -0.65 5.56
CA ILE A 51 -1.55 0.69 5.29
C ILE A 51 -0.01 0.66 5.25
N MET A 52 0.63 0.02 6.24
CA MET A 52 2.09 -0.12 6.28
C MET A 52 2.61 -0.93 5.08
N SER A 53 1.92 -2.01 4.71
CA SER A 53 2.26 -2.79 3.52
C SER A 53 2.18 -1.97 2.24
N ALA A 54 1.11 -1.17 2.06
CA ALA A 54 0.97 -0.29 0.90
C ALA A 54 2.11 0.74 0.82
N GLN A 55 2.48 1.36 1.95
CA GLN A 55 3.58 2.31 2.00
C GLN A 55 4.94 1.68 1.68
N ALA A 56 5.23 0.50 2.24
CA ALA A 56 6.46 -0.24 1.94
C ALA A 56 6.53 -0.64 0.45
N ASN A 57 5.40 -1.07 -0.12
CA ASN A 57 5.29 -1.37 -1.55
C ASN A 57 5.59 -0.13 -2.42
N LEU A 58 4.99 1.01 -2.09
CA LEU A 58 5.21 2.26 -2.81
C LEU A 58 6.65 2.77 -2.72
N ALA A 59 7.31 2.57 -1.57
CA ALA A 59 8.73 2.88 -1.42
C ALA A 59 9.60 2.07 -2.39
N GLY A 60 9.23 0.81 -2.67
CA GLY A 60 9.91 -0.01 -3.68
C GLY A 60 9.53 0.34 -5.12
N MET A 61 8.29 0.82 -5.35
CA MET A 61 7.81 1.18 -6.68
C MET A 61 8.35 2.52 -7.19
N PHE A 62 8.43 3.53 -6.33
CA PHE A 62 8.71 4.91 -6.70
C PHE A 62 9.76 5.57 -5.80
N PRO A 63 11.00 5.05 -5.77
CA PRO A 63 12.10 5.79 -5.19
C PRO A 63 12.19 7.17 -5.89
N PRO A 64 12.35 8.27 -5.14
CA PRO A 64 12.41 9.60 -5.71
C PRO A 64 13.65 9.76 -6.60
N THR A 65 13.49 10.48 -7.70
CA THR A 65 14.56 10.74 -8.67
C THR A 65 14.52 12.20 -9.10
N GLY A 66 15.70 12.81 -9.36
CA GLY A 66 15.78 14.20 -9.79
C GLY A 66 15.11 15.14 -8.81
N GLU A 67 14.22 16.00 -9.31
CA GLU A 67 13.50 17.01 -8.52
C GLU A 67 12.55 16.42 -7.45
N GLN A 68 12.19 15.14 -7.54
CA GLN A 68 11.37 14.48 -6.50
C GLN A 68 12.16 14.12 -5.23
N ILE A 69 13.50 14.25 -5.27
CA ILE A 69 14.34 14.05 -4.09
C ILE A 69 14.23 15.30 -3.20
N TRP A 70 13.33 15.25 -2.22
CA TRP A 70 13.18 16.33 -1.23
C TRP A 70 14.21 16.22 -0.08
N ASN A 71 14.78 15.02 0.13
CA ASN A 71 15.80 14.75 1.13
C ASN A 71 16.88 13.83 0.54
N PRO A 72 18.12 14.31 0.35
CA PRO A 72 19.22 13.50 -0.19
C PRO A 72 19.62 12.30 0.67
N ASP A 73 19.44 12.39 1.99
CA ASP A 73 19.80 11.33 2.95
C ASP A 73 18.70 10.27 3.09
N LEU A 74 17.52 10.52 2.51
CA LEU A 74 16.36 9.64 2.58
C LEU A 74 15.69 9.56 1.20
N LEU A 75 16.05 8.52 0.43
CA LEU A 75 15.46 8.21 -0.88
C LEU A 75 14.05 7.61 -0.77
N TRP A 76 13.15 8.35 -0.11
CA TRP A 76 11.73 8.04 0.03
C TRP A 76 10.93 9.32 -0.17
N GLN A 77 9.73 9.20 -0.77
CA GLN A 77 8.80 10.31 -0.93
C GLN A 77 7.40 9.93 -0.43
N PRO A 78 6.64 10.88 0.12
CA PRO A 78 5.27 10.62 0.55
C PRO A 78 4.36 10.42 -0.66
N ILE A 79 3.80 9.21 -0.80
CA ILE A 79 2.78 8.89 -1.79
C ILE A 79 1.45 8.60 -1.07
N PRO A 80 0.34 9.28 -1.43
CA PRO A 80 -0.95 9.10 -0.77
C PRO A 80 -1.49 7.67 -0.84
N VAL A 81 -1.91 7.13 0.30
CA VAL A 81 -2.69 5.89 0.42
C VAL A 81 -4.07 6.25 0.97
N TYR A 82 -5.11 6.10 0.15
CA TYR A 82 -6.48 6.38 0.57
C TYR A 82 -7.03 5.20 1.36
N VAL A 83 -7.55 5.48 2.55
CA VAL A 83 -8.09 4.45 3.45
C VAL A 83 -9.59 4.36 3.29
N VAL A 84 -10.09 3.15 3.05
CA VAL A 84 -11.53 2.88 2.99
C VAL A 84 -12.01 2.40 4.37
N PRO A 85 -12.87 3.16 5.08
CA PRO A 85 -13.31 2.83 6.43
C PRO A 85 -14.02 1.49 6.53
N LYS A 86 -13.89 0.79 7.67
CA LYS A 86 -14.48 -0.54 7.89
C LYS A 86 -16.00 -0.59 7.71
N ALA A 87 -16.69 0.44 8.16
CA ALA A 87 -18.15 0.48 8.23
C ALA A 87 -18.84 0.45 6.84
N ASN A 88 -18.12 0.84 5.78
CA ASN A 88 -18.70 1.07 4.45
C ASN A 88 -18.16 0.13 3.36
N ASN A 89 -17.57 -1.02 3.72
CA ASN A 89 -16.60 -1.67 2.82
C ASN A 89 -16.94 -3.11 2.38
N PRO A 90 -17.73 -3.28 1.30
CA PRO A 90 -17.80 -4.54 0.56
C PRO A 90 -16.64 -4.72 -0.45
N LYS A 91 -15.73 -3.75 -0.60
CA LYS A 91 -14.72 -3.74 -1.68
C LYS A 91 -13.36 -4.32 -1.29
N LEU A 92 -12.85 -4.00 -0.10
CA LEU A 92 -11.48 -4.34 0.34
C LEU A 92 -11.44 -5.14 1.64
N ARG A 93 -12.60 -5.41 2.25
CA ARG A 93 -12.71 -6.24 3.44
C ARG A 93 -13.74 -7.33 3.20
N PHE A 94 -13.24 -8.56 3.16
CA PHE A 94 -14.07 -9.75 3.09
C PHE A 94 -13.91 -10.54 4.40
N PRO A 95 -14.95 -11.27 4.81
CA PRO A 95 -16.26 -11.41 4.17
C PRO A 95 -17.16 -10.18 4.34
N ILE A 96 -18.20 -10.08 3.50
CA ILE A 96 -19.28 -9.09 3.70
C ILE A 96 -20.13 -9.58 4.87
N PHE A 97 -19.93 -8.99 6.04
CA PHE A 97 -20.58 -9.43 7.28
C PHE A 97 -22.11 -9.23 7.25
N ASP A 98 -22.63 -8.28 6.47
CA ASP A 98 -24.07 -8.07 6.28
C ASP A 98 -24.63 -8.84 5.07
N CYS A 99 -24.16 -10.08 4.88
CA CYS A 99 -24.66 -10.98 3.85
C CYS A 99 -25.31 -12.22 4.49
N PRO A 100 -26.67 -12.33 4.47
CA PRO A 100 -27.37 -13.48 5.05
C PRO A 100 -26.92 -14.82 4.48
N ARG A 101 -26.62 -14.88 3.17
CA ARG A 101 -26.13 -16.10 2.52
C ARG A 101 -24.75 -16.52 3.02
N TYR A 102 -23.88 -15.56 3.38
CA TYR A 102 -22.56 -15.86 3.94
C TYR A 102 -22.65 -16.38 5.38
N LYS A 103 -23.59 -15.84 6.18
CA LYS A 103 -23.80 -16.27 7.58
C LYS A 103 -24.34 -17.69 7.72
N ASN A 104 -24.97 -18.22 6.67
CA ASN A 104 -25.66 -19.51 6.69
C ASN A 104 -24.82 -20.67 6.10
N PHE A 105 -23.54 -20.43 5.80
CA PHE A 105 -22.54 -21.48 5.57
C PHE A 105 -21.74 -21.70 6.85
#